data_AF-A0A1X1MJT2-F1
#
_entry.id   AF-A0A1X1MJT2-F1
#
_cell.length_a   1.000
_cell.length_b   1.000
_cell.length_c   1.000
_cell.angle_alpha   90.00
_cell.angle_beta   90.00
_cell.angle_gamma   90.00
#
_symmetry.space_group_name_H-M   'P 1'
#
loop_
_entity.id
_entity.type
_entity.pdbx_description
1 polymer ?
#
loop_
_entity_poly.entity_id
_entity_poly.type
_entity_poly.pdbx_seq_one_letter_code
_entity_poly.pdbx_strand_id
1 'polypeptide(L)'
;MPPDPTDVTHPAFLANYLASLPRPEHVHGDPARSVREDDFDGHHVVITTTYEITVDGQPLNVHIGVSNDGTAHCHGLPNYQIPSVVDLVRLIITAFPEEFSPGASGDDHGPHGDPGEHHHHDAHDAHDELPEGA
;
A
#
# COMPACT_ATOMS: atom_id res chain seq x y z
N MET A 1 -18.07 31.98 5.74
CA MET A 1 -16.88 32.28 6.56
C MET A 1 -15.89 31.17 6.29
N PRO A 2 -14.66 31.46 5.81
CA PRO A 2 -13.66 30.42 5.64
C PRO A 2 -13.38 29.75 7.01
N PRO A 3 -13.09 28.45 7.05
CA PRO A 3 -12.78 27.76 8.30
C PRO A 3 -11.52 28.37 8.94
N ASP A 4 -11.54 28.51 10.27
CA ASP A 4 -10.38 28.96 11.04
C ASP A 4 -9.25 27.92 10.89
N PRO A 5 -8.07 28.28 10.35
CA PRO A 5 -6.97 27.34 10.13
C PRO A 5 -6.38 26.77 11.43
N THR A 6 -6.79 27.29 12.60
CA THR A 6 -6.36 26.81 13.92
C THR A 6 -7.40 25.95 14.64
N ASP A 7 -8.62 25.84 14.10
CA ASP A 7 -9.64 24.95 14.65
C ASP A 7 -9.40 23.51 14.19
N VAL A 8 -8.54 22.82 14.94
CA VAL A 8 -8.19 21.40 14.72
C VAL A 8 -9.36 20.44 14.93
N THR A 9 -10.50 20.91 15.46
CA THR A 9 -11.69 20.10 15.68
C THR A 9 -12.67 20.14 14.50
N HIS A 10 -12.43 21.02 13.52
CA HIS A 10 -13.27 21.15 12.34
C HIS A 10 -13.02 20.00 11.35
N PRO A 11 -14.05 19.31 10.82
CA PRO A 11 -13.88 18.13 9.96
C PRO A 11 -13.08 18.41 8.67
N ALA A 12 -13.15 19.63 8.15
CA ALA A 12 -12.36 20.06 7.00
C ALA A 12 -10.85 20.12 7.28
N PHE A 13 -10.45 20.47 8.51
CA PHE A 13 -9.04 20.47 8.92
C PHE A 13 -8.50 19.03 8.92
N LEU A 14 -9.24 18.10 9.52
CA LEU A 14 -8.87 16.67 9.55
C LEU A 14 -8.78 16.09 8.13
N ALA A 15 -9.74 16.39 7.25
CA ALA A 15 -9.72 15.93 5.86
C ALA A 15 -8.47 16.41 5.10
N ASN A 16 -8.13 17.70 5.23
CA ASN A 16 -6.94 18.28 4.58
C ASN A 16 -5.63 17.74 5.18
N TYR A 17 -5.58 17.54 6.50
CA TYR A 17 -4.44 16.92 7.17
C TYR A 17 -4.23 15.49 6.68
N LEU A 18 -5.28 14.67 6.63
CA LEU A 18 -5.19 13.29 6.13
C LEU A 18 -4.78 13.25 4.64
N ALA A 19 -5.26 14.19 3.84
CA ALA A 19 -4.88 14.29 2.43
C ALA A 19 -3.43 14.76 2.21
N SER A 20 -2.83 15.48 3.16
CA SER A 20 -1.44 15.96 3.08
C SER A 20 -0.42 14.97 3.64
N LEU A 21 -0.87 13.93 4.33
CA LEU A 21 0.03 12.87 4.79
C LEU A 21 0.59 12.10 3.58
N PRO A 22 1.87 11.70 3.62
CA PRO A 22 2.42 10.76 2.65
C PRO A 22 1.55 9.51 2.62
N ARG A 23 1.01 9.16 1.46
CA ARG A 23 0.35 7.88 1.29
C ARG A 23 1.44 6.81 1.31
N PRO A 24 1.36 5.80 2.19
CA PRO A 24 2.29 4.69 2.13
C PRO A 24 2.18 4.04 0.75
N GLU A 25 3.31 3.76 0.11
CA GLU A 25 3.30 2.85 -1.03
C GLU A 25 2.95 1.46 -0.49
N HIS A 26 1.76 0.97 -0.86
CA HIS A 26 1.28 -0.34 -0.47
C HIS A 26 1.65 -1.35 -1.56
N VAL A 27 2.69 -2.13 -1.30
CA VAL A 27 3.04 -3.27 -2.18
C VAL A 27 2.13 -4.44 -1.83
N HIS A 28 1.15 -4.70 -2.69
CA HIS A 28 0.25 -5.85 -2.62
C HIS A 28 0.86 -7.08 -3.32
N GLY A 29 2.12 -7.40 -2.99
CA GLY A 29 2.90 -8.41 -3.73
C GLY A 29 2.89 -9.81 -3.12
N ASP A 30 2.74 -9.92 -1.80
CA ASP A 30 2.81 -11.19 -1.10
C ASP A 30 1.41 -11.79 -0.87
N PRO A 31 1.28 -13.14 -0.85
CA PRO A 31 0.02 -13.79 -0.51
C PRO A 31 -0.47 -13.33 0.86
N ALA A 32 -1.78 -13.15 1.00
CA ALA A 32 -2.38 -12.69 2.24
C ALA A 32 -2.07 -13.67 3.37
N ARG A 33 -1.30 -13.23 4.36
CA ARG A 33 -0.85 -14.05 5.49
C ARG A 33 -1.49 -13.59 6.79
N SER A 34 -2.04 -14.51 7.57
CA SER A 34 -2.45 -14.27 8.95
C SER A 34 -1.65 -15.13 9.93
N VAL A 35 -1.39 -14.58 11.11
CA VAL A 35 -0.76 -15.28 12.23
C VAL A 35 -1.65 -15.10 13.43
N ARG A 36 -1.93 -16.21 14.12
CA ARG A 36 -2.73 -16.27 15.33
C ARG A 36 -1.95 -17.02 16.39
N GLU A 37 -1.98 -16.51 17.60
CA GLU A 37 -1.24 -17.07 18.73
C GLU A 37 -2.17 -17.26 19.92
N ASP A 38 -1.95 -18.32 20.69
CA ASP A 38 -2.66 -18.60 21.93
C ASP A 38 -1.75 -19.38 22.88
N ASP A 39 -2.00 -19.29 24.18
CA ASP A 39 -1.29 -20.09 25.19
C ASP A 39 -2.32 -20.93 25.97
N PHE A 40 -2.24 -22.26 25.82
CA PHE A 40 -3.19 -23.19 26.42
C PHE A 40 -2.49 -24.35 27.12
N ASP A 41 -2.79 -24.56 28.40
CA ASP A 41 -2.25 -25.64 29.24
C ASP A 41 -0.71 -25.76 29.22
N GLY A 42 -0.03 -24.60 29.24
CA GLY A 42 1.44 -24.53 29.19
C GLY A 42 2.06 -24.70 27.80
N HIS A 43 1.23 -24.74 26.74
CA HIS A 43 1.68 -24.79 25.36
C HIS A 43 1.43 -23.46 24.64
N HIS A 44 2.46 -22.95 23.97
CA HIS A 44 2.33 -21.83 23.04
C HIS A 44 1.93 -22.35 21.65
N VAL A 45 0.77 -21.93 21.19
CA VAL A 45 0.16 -22.30 19.92
C VAL A 45 0.36 -21.16 18.93
N VAL A 46 0.94 -21.46 17.77
CA VAL A 46 1.07 -20.51 16.65
C VAL A 46 0.42 -21.12 15.43
N ILE A 47 -0.55 -20.40 14.86
CA ILE A 47 -1.24 -20.76 13.63
C ILE A 47 -0.90 -19.71 12.57
N THR A 48 -0.11 -20.10 11.58
CA THR A 48 0.12 -19.29 10.38
C THR A 48 -0.74 -19.81 9.24
N THR A 49 -1.57 -18.94 8.67
CA THR A 49 -2.37 -19.25 7.47
C THR A 49 -1.93 -18.37 6.32
N THR A 50 -1.72 -18.99 5.15
CA THR A 50 -1.51 -18.28 3.89
C THR A 50 -2.76 -18.47 3.03
N TYR A 51 -3.34 -17.37 2.55
CA TYR A 51 -4.51 -17.37 1.70
C TYR A 51 -4.11 -17.09 0.26
N GLU A 52 -4.55 -17.96 -0.63
CA GLU A 52 -4.64 -17.69 -2.05
C GLU A 52 -6.09 -17.36 -2.36
N ILE A 53 -6.35 -16.14 -2.80
CA ILE A 53 -7.70 -15.65 -3.06
C ILE A 53 -7.74 -15.16 -4.50
N THR A 54 -8.68 -15.69 -5.26
CA THR A 54 -8.95 -15.25 -6.61
C THR A 54 -10.41 -14.82 -6.73
N VAL A 55 -10.66 -13.70 -7.41
CA VAL A 55 -11.99 -13.27 -7.84
C VAL A 55 -11.98 -13.28 -9.36
N ASP A 56 -12.89 -14.05 -9.97
CA ASP A 56 -12.95 -14.23 -11.43
C ASP A 56 -11.62 -14.68 -12.07
N GLY A 57 -10.86 -15.50 -11.33
CA GLY A 57 -9.54 -15.99 -11.73
C GLY A 57 -8.40 -14.96 -11.61
N GLN A 58 -8.68 -13.72 -11.18
CA GLN A 58 -7.67 -12.72 -10.88
C GLN A 58 -7.29 -12.77 -9.39
N PRO A 59 -6.00 -12.69 -9.05
CA PRO A 59 -5.57 -12.69 -7.66
C PRO A 59 -6.07 -11.44 -6.94
N LEU A 60 -6.64 -11.63 -5.75
CA LEU A 60 -7.03 -10.56 -4.85
C LEU A 60 -5.93 -10.36 -3.80
N ASN A 61 -5.10 -9.35 -3.99
CA ASN A 61 -3.97 -9.08 -3.12
C ASN A 61 -4.36 -8.14 -1.96
N VAL A 62 -5.12 -8.66 -1.01
CA VAL A 62 -5.57 -7.92 0.18
C VAL A 62 -4.97 -8.49 1.45
N HIS A 63 -4.45 -7.65 2.33
CA HIS A 63 -4.02 -8.08 3.66
C HIS A 63 -5.23 -8.46 4.51
N ILE A 64 -5.35 -9.76 4.84
CA ILE A 64 -6.41 -10.31 5.68
C ILE A 64 -5.81 -10.78 6.99
N GLY A 65 -6.35 -10.25 8.08
CA GLY A 65 -6.16 -10.79 9.42
C GLY A 65 -7.34 -11.68 9.80
N VAL A 66 -7.06 -12.72 10.58
CA VAL A 66 -8.09 -13.57 11.19
C VAL A 66 -7.79 -13.66 12.68
N SER A 67 -8.81 -13.46 13.50
CA SER A 67 -8.74 -13.51 14.97
C SER A 67 -8.85 -14.96 15.49
N ASN A 68 -8.54 -15.17 16.77
CA ASN A 68 -8.65 -16.50 17.40
C ASN A 68 -10.10 -17.04 17.40
N ASP A 69 -11.10 -16.17 17.43
CA ASP A 69 -12.52 -16.51 17.31
C ASP A 69 -12.97 -16.80 15.86
N GLY A 70 -12.06 -16.69 14.89
CA GLY A 70 -12.31 -16.95 13.48
C GLY A 70 -12.83 -15.75 12.69
N THR A 71 -13.05 -14.59 13.31
CA THR A 71 -13.47 -13.38 12.59
C THR A 71 -12.34 -12.83 11.71
N ALA A 72 -12.67 -12.46 10.48
CA ALA A 72 -11.78 -11.90 9.48
C ALA A 72 -11.92 -10.37 9.39
N HIS A 73 -10.81 -9.69 9.11
CA HIS A 73 -10.76 -8.26 8.92
C HIS A 73 -9.70 -7.90 7.86
N CYS A 74 -9.83 -6.73 7.24
CA CYS A 74 -8.82 -6.18 6.34
C CYS A 74 -8.65 -4.67 6.56
N HIS A 75 -7.48 -4.14 6.18
CA HIS A 75 -7.16 -2.72 6.33
C HIS A 75 -8.06 -1.81 5.47
N GLY A 76 -8.55 -2.29 4.33
CA GLY A 76 -9.48 -1.52 3.48
C GLY A 76 -10.86 -1.33 4.11
N LEU A 77 -11.22 -2.16 5.10
CA LEU A 77 -12.51 -2.13 5.80
C LEU A 77 -12.29 -2.22 7.32
N PRO A 78 -11.62 -1.24 7.95
CA PRO A 78 -11.10 -1.36 9.32
C PRO A 78 -12.20 -1.43 10.39
N ASN A 79 -13.42 -0.99 10.07
CA ASN A 79 -14.57 -1.03 10.98
C ASN A 79 -15.39 -2.32 10.86
N TYR A 80 -14.97 -3.28 10.04
CA TYR A 80 -15.68 -4.52 9.78
C TYR A 80 -14.90 -5.72 10.31
N GLN A 81 -15.59 -6.57 11.07
CA GLN A 81 -15.12 -7.88 11.49
C GLN A 81 -16.20 -8.90 11.09
N ILE A 82 -15.84 -9.83 10.22
CA ILE A 82 -16.79 -10.69 9.52
C ILE A 82 -16.49 -12.15 9.90
N PRO A 83 -17.48 -13.01 10.18
CA PRO A 83 -17.23 -14.40 10.60
C PRO A 83 -16.51 -15.30 9.58
N SER A 84 -16.33 -14.83 8.34
CA SER A 84 -15.81 -15.62 7.23
C SER A 84 -14.99 -14.76 6.28
N VAL A 85 -13.88 -15.31 5.80
CA VAL A 85 -13.06 -14.69 4.74
C VAL A 85 -13.86 -14.58 3.43
N VAL A 86 -14.76 -15.52 3.14
CA VAL A 86 -15.62 -15.44 1.94
C VAL A 86 -16.58 -14.25 2.03
N ASP A 87 -17.16 -14.02 3.21
CA ASP A 87 -18.07 -12.90 3.41
C ASP A 87 -17.32 -11.57 3.42
N LEU A 88 -16.08 -11.54 3.91
CA LEU A 88 -15.19 -10.39 3.78
C LEU A 88 -14.92 -10.07 2.30
N VAL A 89 -14.61 -11.07 1.46
CA VAL A 89 -14.41 -10.87 0.02
C VAL A 89 -15.67 -10.30 -0.65
N ARG A 90 -16.86 -10.81 -0.30
CA ARG A 90 -18.13 -10.24 -0.81
C ARG A 90 -18.29 -8.77 -0.43
N LEU A 91 -17.93 -8.42 0.80
CA LEU A 91 -17.99 -7.05 1.27
C LEU A 91 -16.99 -6.15 0.53
N ILE A 92 -15.76 -6.63 0.29
CA ILE A 92 -14.75 -5.91 -0.51
C ILE A 92 -15.29 -5.62 -1.91
N ILE A 93 -15.83 -6.63 -2.61
CA ILE A 93 -16.43 -6.46 -3.95
C ILE A 93 -17.57 -5.43 -3.93
N THR A 94 -18.38 -5.45 -2.87
CA THR A 94 -19.50 -4.51 -2.71
C THR A 94 -19.02 -3.08 -2.42
N ALA A 95 -17.95 -2.94 -1.65
CA ALA A 95 -17.42 -1.64 -1.24
C ALA A 95 -16.57 -0.97 -2.33
N PHE A 96 -15.87 -1.75 -3.14
CA PHE A 96 -14.93 -1.27 -4.18
C PHE A 96 -15.21 -1.90 -5.56
N PRO A 97 -16.44 -1.81 -6.10
CA PRO A 97 -16.84 -2.51 -7.33
C PRO A 97 -15.99 -2.14 -8.56
N GLU A 98 -15.43 -0.93 -8.58
CA GLU A 98 -14.52 -0.44 -9.63
C GLU A 98 -13.22 -1.25 -9.72
N GLU A 99 -12.67 -1.75 -8.60
CA GLU A 99 -11.43 -2.54 -8.60
C GLU A 99 -11.61 -3.91 -9.27
N PHE A 100 -12.86 -4.37 -9.38
CA PHE A 100 -13.23 -5.66 -9.99
C PHE A 100 -13.80 -5.50 -11.40
N SER A 101 -13.88 -4.27 -11.91
CA SER A 101 -14.39 -4.01 -13.26
C SER A 101 -13.34 -4.38 -14.32
N PRO A 102 -13.75 -5.02 -15.44
CA PRO A 102 -12.82 -5.38 -16.51
C PRO A 102 -12.15 -4.13 -17.09
N GLY A 103 -10.83 -4.01 -16.90
CA GLY A 103 -10.02 -2.85 -17.30
C GLY A 103 -9.42 -2.04 -16.14
N ALA A 104 -9.75 -2.35 -14.89
CA ALA A 104 -9.12 -1.71 -13.72
C ALA A 104 -7.67 -2.17 -13.47
N SER A 105 -7.26 -3.30 -14.07
CA SER A 105 -5.88 -3.77 -14.05
C SER A 105 -5.13 -3.22 -15.26
N GLY A 106 -4.53 -2.03 -15.13
CA GLY A 106 -3.82 -1.44 -16.26
C GLY A 106 -3.14 -0.08 -16.06
N ASP A 107 -2.57 0.20 -14.89
CA ASP A 107 -1.49 1.19 -14.77
C ASP A 107 -0.21 0.47 -14.34
N ASP A 108 0.24 -0.43 -15.22
CA ASP A 108 1.66 -0.76 -15.36
C ASP A 108 2.30 0.51 -15.95
N HIS A 109 2.92 1.34 -15.10
CA HIS A 109 3.87 2.34 -15.56
C HIS A 109 5.10 1.61 -16.10
N GLY A 110 4.96 1.02 -17.28
CA GLY A 110 6.05 0.49 -18.06
C GLY A 110 7.10 1.60 -18.31
N PRO A 111 8.38 1.23 -18.41
CA PRO A 111 9.46 2.19 -18.50
C PRO A 111 9.34 2.94 -19.83
N HIS A 112 9.22 4.27 -19.76
CA HIS A 112 9.43 5.13 -20.92
C HIS A 112 10.89 4.98 -21.41
N GLY A 113 11.14 4.06 -22.36
CA GLY A 113 12.06 4.33 -23.47
C GLY A 113 11.30 5.21 -24.47
N ASP A 114 11.87 6.18 -25.19
CA ASP A 114 13.20 6.39 -25.79
C ASP A 114 13.14 7.84 -26.40
N PRO A 115 14.02 8.29 -27.32
CA PRO A 115 15.43 8.67 -27.28
C PRO A 115 15.65 10.19 -27.20
N GLY A 116 16.85 10.64 -26.84
CA GLY A 116 17.23 12.05 -26.89
C GLY A 116 18.73 12.26 -26.89
N GLU A 117 19.35 12.12 -28.08
CA GLU A 117 20.69 12.60 -28.38
C GLU A 117 20.88 14.07 -27.98
N HIS A 118 21.84 14.35 -27.10
CA HIS A 118 22.55 15.62 -27.06
C HIS A 118 24.04 15.37 -26.82
N HIS A 119 24.75 15.00 -27.89
CA HIS A 119 26.14 15.41 -28.04
C HIS A 119 26.17 16.94 -28.11
N HIS A 120 27.07 17.59 -27.36
CA HIS A 120 28.10 18.46 -27.95
C HIS A 120 29.02 19.10 -26.90
N HIS A 121 30.31 18.82 -27.11
CA HIS A 121 31.51 19.66 -26.97
C HIS A 121 31.95 20.26 -25.63
N ASP A 122 33.11 19.74 -25.21
CA ASP A 122 34.30 20.49 -24.76
C ASP A 122 34.31 21.97 -25.15
N ALA A 123 34.61 22.86 -24.20
CA ALA A 123 35.98 23.35 -24.00
C ALA A 123 36.04 24.51 -23.00
N HIS A 124 37.23 24.66 -22.41
CA HIS A 124 37.79 25.81 -21.69
C HIS A 124 37.28 26.10 -20.27
N ASP A 125 38.12 25.79 -19.27
CA ASP A 125 38.83 26.88 -18.59
C ASP A 125 40.17 26.36 -18.03
N ALA A 126 41.22 27.12 -18.24
CA ALA A 126 42.58 26.81 -17.87
C ALA A 126 43.11 28.00 -17.07
N HIS A 127 43.45 27.79 -15.80
CA HIS A 127 44.35 28.67 -15.04
C HIS A 127 45.01 27.81 -13.92
N ASP A 128 46.30 27.44 -14.02
CA ASP A 128 47.52 28.22 -13.66
C ASP A 128 47.96 27.89 -12.20
N GLU A 129 48.96 27.01 -12.01
CA GLU A 129 50.32 27.32 -11.49
C GLU A 129 50.38 27.50 -9.93
N LEU A 130 51.23 26.88 -9.08
CA LEU A 130 52.54 26.20 -9.12
C LEU A 130 52.81 25.36 -7.83
N PRO A 131 53.91 24.56 -7.74
CA PRO A 131 54.25 23.61 -6.66
C PRO A 131 55.36 24.11 -5.69
N GLU A 132 55.61 23.39 -4.59
CA GLU A 132 56.90 23.21 -3.85
C GLU A 132 56.62 22.33 -2.61
N GLY A 133 57.41 21.37 -2.13
CA GLY A 133 58.73 20.83 -2.44
C GLY A 133 59.16 19.89 -1.29
N ALA A 134 60.05 18.94 -1.59
CA ALA A 134 60.90 18.11 -0.71
C ALA A 134 60.26 17.10 0.27
#